data_AF-A0A7W1F9P1-F1
#
_entry.id   AF-A0A7W1F9P1-F1
#
_cell.length_a   1.000
_cell.length_b   1.000
_cell.length_c   1.000
_cell.angle_alpha   90.00
_cell.angle_beta   90.00
_cell.angle_gamma   90.00
#
_symmetry.space_group_name_H-M   'P 1'
#
loop_
_entity.id
_entity.type
_entity.pdbx_description
1 polymer ?
#
loop_
_entity_poly.entity_id
_entity_poly.type
_entity_poly.pdbx_seq_one_letter_code
_entity_poly.pdbx_strand_id
1 'polypeptide(L)'
;MARAFDDMPETRRALDAGDISMSAVRLLATARDADPDVFRAAEAQLVEAARLHSVADLQRVVAYWRDRVERERMPDGQDGLRARRRLHASVSLGGMVRVDGDLDPESGETLLTALRAVLDTDARSRDRDDERTPAQRRADALGEICRQWLERGDRPVVAGERPHVTVTVSADALRGAVGTSELDHTGPMGSQVARRLACDASVMRVVMNGRSEPLDVGRRTPVVPPAIRRAVIVRDRHCRFPGCDRPQTWCDAHHVVHWADGGPTSLPNLVLLCRRHHGMVHEPGGFGLELLDDRPVFRRPDGSVLEGRAPP
;
A
#
# COMPACT_ATOMS: atom_id res chain seq x y z
N MET A 1 -9.18 -14.88 -28.48
CA MET A 1 -8.97 -13.64 -29.27
C MET A 1 -10.06 -13.40 -30.30
N ALA A 2 -10.53 -14.40 -31.06
CA ALA A 2 -11.59 -14.20 -32.07
C ALA A 2 -12.91 -13.59 -31.52
N ARG A 3 -13.33 -13.99 -30.31
CA ARG A 3 -14.52 -13.45 -29.60
C ARG A 3 -14.38 -12.02 -29.06
N ALA A 4 -13.15 -11.48 -28.95
CA ALA A 4 -12.95 -10.15 -28.37
C ALA A 4 -13.34 -9.01 -29.33
N PHE A 5 -13.39 -9.32 -30.63
CA PHE A 5 -13.63 -8.37 -31.71
C PHE A 5 -15.08 -8.39 -32.24
N ASP A 6 -15.97 -9.20 -31.66
CA ASP A 6 -17.37 -9.25 -32.07
C ASP A 6 -18.09 -7.91 -31.76
N ASP A 7 -17.56 -7.14 -30.79
CA ASP A 7 -18.06 -5.84 -30.36
C ASP A 7 -17.15 -4.66 -30.77
N MET A 8 -16.21 -4.87 -31.72
CA MET A 8 -15.25 -3.84 -32.17
C MET A 8 -14.99 -3.91 -33.69
N PRO A 9 -16.02 -3.73 -34.54
CA PRO A 9 -15.91 -3.89 -36.00
C PRO A 9 -14.95 -2.90 -36.68
N GLU A 10 -14.90 -1.63 -36.25
CA GLU A 10 -13.99 -0.63 -36.84
C GLU A 10 -12.54 -0.90 -36.44
N THR A 11 -12.34 -1.31 -35.19
CA THR A 11 -11.01 -1.68 -34.68
C THR A 11 -10.47 -2.91 -35.40
N ARG A 12 -11.33 -3.91 -35.65
CA ARG A 12 -10.97 -5.10 -36.44
C ARG A 12 -10.54 -4.71 -37.85
N ARG A 13 -11.35 -3.91 -38.55
CA ARG A 13 -11.02 -3.46 -39.93
C ARG A 13 -9.71 -2.69 -39.99
N ALA A 14 -9.46 -1.80 -39.04
CA ALA A 14 -8.21 -1.03 -39.00
C ALA A 14 -6.98 -1.92 -38.71
N LEU A 15 -7.13 -2.96 -37.88
CA LEU A 15 -6.05 -3.92 -37.64
C LEU A 15 -5.78 -4.77 -38.89
N ASP A 16 -6.83 -5.28 -39.55
CA ASP A 16 -6.71 -6.12 -40.75
C ASP A 16 -6.10 -5.34 -41.93
N ALA A 17 -6.38 -4.04 -42.03
CA ALA A 17 -5.77 -3.14 -43.00
C ALA A 17 -4.30 -2.77 -42.67
N GLY A 18 -3.82 -3.07 -41.47
CA GLY A 18 -2.48 -2.71 -41.00
C GLY A 18 -2.35 -1.25 -40.55
N ASP A 19 -3.47 -0.53 -40.39
CA ASP A 19 -3.50 0.90 -40.04
C ASP A 19 -3.20 1.14 -38.55
N ILE A 20 -3.40 0.13 -37.69
CA ILE A 20 -3.17 0.22 -36.24
C ILE A 20 -2.42 -1.01 -35.71
N SER A 21 -1.64 -0.82 -34.64
CA SER A 21 -0.89 -1.91 -34.00
C SER A 21 -1.74 -2.74 -33.04
N MET A 22 -1.31 -3.98 -32.76
CA MET A 22 -1.93 -4.83 -31.72
C MET A 22 -1.92 -4.18 -30.33
N SER A 23 -0.92 -3.33 -30.04
CA SER A 23 -0.87 -2.55 -28.79
C SER A 23 -1.99 -1.51 -28.71
N ALA A 24 -2.32 -0.86 -29.83
CA ALA A 24 -3.46 0.05 -29.92
C ALA A 24 -4.78 -0.70 -29.73
N VAL A 25 -4.94 -1.89 -30.33
CA VAL A 25 -6.12 -2.74 -30.14
C VAL A 25 -6.34 -3.12 -28.67
N ARG A 26 -5.27 -3.45 -27.94
CA ARG A 26 -5.37 -3.74 -26.50
C ARG A 26 -5.89 -2.53 -25.71
N LEU A 27 -5.45 -1.32 -26.06
CA LEU A 27 -5.94 -0.10 -25.40
C LEU A 27 -7.40 0.18 -25.71
N LEU A 28 -7.81 0.03 -26.97
CA LEU A 28 -9.21 0.17 -27.37
C LEU A 28 -10.10 -0.88 -26.68
N ALA A 29 -9.61 -2.11 -26.52
CA ALA A 29 -10.31 -3.15 -25.76
C ALA A 29 -10.51 -2.75 -24.29
N THR A 30 -9.51 -2.12 -23.64
CA THR A 30 -9.71 -1.61 -22.27
C THR A 30 -10.72 -0.46 -22.16
N ALA A 31 -10.90 0.31 -23.24
CA ALA A 31 -11.94 1.35 -23.31
C ALA A 31 -13.33 0.72 -23.45
N ARG A 32 -13.45 -0.28 -24.33
CA ARG A 32 -14.67 -1.09 -24.52
C ARG A 32 -15.07 -1.81 -23.24
N ASP A 33 -14.12 -2.39 -22.52
CA ASP A 33 -14.39 -3.11 -21.27
C ASP A 33 -14.89 -2.18 -20.16
N ALA A 34 -14.59 -0.88 -20.21
CA ALA A 34 -15.10 0.11 -19.26
C ALA A 34 -16.58 0.43 -19.50
N ASP A 35 -16.99 0.52 -20.77
CA ASP A 35 -18.37 0.75 -21.17
C ASP A 35 -18.62 0.30 -22.62
N PRO A 36 -19.16 -0.90 -22.85
CA PRO A 36 -19.38 -1.41 -24.20
C PRO A 36 -20.36 -0.57 -25.02
N ASP A 37 -21.38 0.02 -24.39
CA ASP A 37 -22.45 0.73 -25.10
C ASP A 37 -21.97 2.10 -25.57
N VAL A 38 -21.27 2.83 -24.70
CA VAL A 38 -20.70 4.14 -25.05
C VAL A 38 -19.49 3.99 -25.96
N PHE A 39 -18.70 2.91 -25.80
CA PHE A 39 -17.61 2.60 -26.72
C PHE A 39 -18.10 2.39 -28.15
N ARG A 40 -19.21 1.66 -28.37
CA ARG A 40 -19.77 1.47 -29.73
C ARG A 40 -20.07 2.78 -30.44
N ALA A 41 -20.53 3.81 -29.72
CA ALA A 41 -20.78 5.13 -30.29
C ALA A 41 -19.48 5.91 -30.61
N ALA A 42 -18.39 5.64 -29.88
CA ALA A 42 -17.11 6.34 -30.01
C ALA A 42 -16.03 5.56 -30.77
N GLU A 43 -16.30 4.33 -31.19
CA GLU A 43 -15.30 3.40 -31.73
C GLU A 43 -14.55 4.02 -32.91
N ALA A 44 -15.27 4.56 -33.90
CA ALA A 44 -14.66 5.17 -35.08
C ALA A 44 -13.71 6.32 -34.71
N GLN A 45 -14.06 7.16 -33.74
CA GLN A 45 -13.24 8.29 -33.30
C GLN A 45 -11.97 7.82 -32.58
N LEU A 46 -12.08 6.78 -31.76
CA LEU A 46 -10.93 6.20 -31.04
C LEU A 46 -10.00 5.44 -31.99
N VAL A 47 -10.54 4.81 -33.03
CA VAL A 47 -9.75 4.20 -34.11
C VAL A 47 -9.01 5.26 -34.92
N GLU A 48 -9.66 6.38 -35.26
CA GLU A 48 -8.97 7.51 -35.91
C GLU A 48 -7.86 8.10 -35.03
N ALA A 49 -8.09 8.27 -33.73
CA ALA A 49 -7.04 8.66 -32.80
C ALA A 49 -5.88 7.64 -32.78
N ALA A 50 -6.17 6.34 -32.88
CA ALA A 50 -5.15 5.30 -32.94
C ALA A 50 -4.33 5.30 -34.24
N ARG A 51 -4.89 5.81 -35.35
CA ARG A 51 -4.18 6.00 -36.62
C ARG A 51 -3.24 7.21 -36.57
N LEU A 52 -3.68 8.28 -35.91
CA LEU A 52 -2.98 9.58 -35.92
C LEU A 52 -1.91 9.72 -34.84
N HIS A 53 -1.98 8.91 -33.78
CA HIS A 53 -1.17 9.11 -32.58
C HIS A 53 -0.28 7.91 -32.25
N SER A 54 0.82 8.17 -31.54
CA SER A 54 1.64 7.13 -30.96
C SER A 54 0.85 6.33 -29.91
N VAL A 55 1.29 5.12 -29.57
CA VAL A 55 0.63 4.29 -28.53
C VAL A 55 0.60 5.02 -27.17
N ALA A 56 1.65 5.78 -26.83
CA ALA A 56 1.70 6.55 -25.58
C ALA A 56 0.69 7.72 -25.56
N ASP A 57 0.47 8.35 -26.71
CA ASP A 57 -0.53 9.42 -26.84
C ASP A 57 -1.94 8.85 -26.87
N LEU A 58 -2.14 7.73 -27.56
CA LEU A 58 -3.40 6.99 -27.55
C LEU A 58 -3.78 6.54 -26.14
N GLN A 59 -2.82 6.13 -25.30
CA GLN A 59 -3.07 5.86 -23.88
C GLN A 59 -3.70 7.06 -23.16
N ARG A 60 -3.21 8.28 -23.43
CA ARG A 60 -3.76 9.51 -22.86
C ARG A 60 -5.17 9.79 -23.39
N VAL A 61 -5.40 9.60 -24.68
CA VAL A 61 -6.72 9.77 -25.31
C VAL A 61 -7.74 8.79 -24.72
N VAL A 62 -7.38 7.51 -24.60
CA VAL A 62 -8.25 6.48 -24.01
C VAL A 62 -8.52 6.76 -22.53
N ALA A 63 -7.51 7.18 -21.76
CA ALA A 63 -7.70 7.57 -20.36
C ALA A 63 -8.66 8.77 -20.22
N TYR A 64 -8.49 9.80 -21.06
CA TYR A 64 -9.38 10.97 -21.10
C TYR A 64 -10.81 10.59 -21.48
N TRP A 65 -10.98 9.75 -22.51
CA TRP A 65 -12.30 9.29 -22.93
C TRP A 65 -13.00 8.53 -21.80
N ARG A 66 -12.30 7.62 -21.12
CA ARG A 66 -12.86 6.86 -19.99
C ARG A 66 -13.32 7.78 -18.85
N ASP A 67 -12.50 8.76 -18.49
CA ASP A 67 -12.87 9.76 -17.47
C ASP A 67 -14.10 10.58 -17.92
N ARG A 68 -14.24 10.91 -19.21
CA ARG A 68 -15.45 11.58 -19.72
C ARG A 68 -16.70 10.70 -19.60
N VAL A 69 -16.63 9.43 -19.99
CA VAL A 69 -17.76 8.50 -19.90
C VAL A 69 -18.19 8.29 -18.45
N GLU A 70 -17.24 8.20 -17.54
CA GLU A 70 -17.52 8.11 -16.11
C GLU A 70 -18.18 9.38 -15.57
N ARG A 71 -17.79 10.57 -16.04
CA ARG A 71 -18.43 11.84 -15.69
C ARG A 71 -19.89 11.91 -16.14
N GLU A 72 -20.21 11.44 -17.33
CA GLU A 72 -21.56 11.51 -17.91
C GLU A 72 -22.54 10.51 -17.26
N ARG A 73 -22.03 9.46 -16.60
CA ARG A 73 -22.84 8.44 -15.90
C ARG A 73 -23.25 8.82 -14.48
N MET A 74 -22.59 9.78 -13.86
CA MET A 74 -22.77 10.08 -12.44
C MET A 74 -23.78 11.23 -12.25
N PRO A 75 -24.60 11.19 -11.18
CA PRO A 75 -25.57 12.24 -10.91
C PRO A 75 -24.87 13.61 -10.78
N ASP A 76 -25.45 14.62 -11.43
CA ASP A 76 -24.99 16.00 -11.34
C ASP A 76 -25.00 16.50 -9.88
N GLY A 77 -24.00 17.31 -9.52
CA GLY A 77 -23.93 18.01 -8.24
C GLY A 77 -22.82 17.53 -7.31
N GLN A 78 -22.89 17.96 -6.03
CA GLN A 78 -21.86 17.73 -5.02
C GLN A 78 -21.66 16.24 -4.70
N ASP A 79 -22.72 15.44 -4.76
CA ASP A 79 -22.66 14.00 -4.52
C ASP A 79 -21.88 13.25 -5.61
N GLY A 80 -21.99 13.67 -6.88
CA GLY A 80 -21.20 13.13 -7.98
C GLY A 80 -19.70 13.44 -7.84
N LEU A 81 -19.34 14.67 -7.43
CA LEU A 81 -17.93 15.02 -7.15
C LEU A 81 -17.38 14.27 -5.93
N ARG A 82 -18.20 14.09 -4.89
CA ARG A 82 -17.84 13.31 -3.71
C ARG A 82 -17.61 11.84 -4.03
N ALA A 83 -18.39 11.25 -4.94
CA ALA A 83 -18.23 9.87 -5.40
C ALA A 83 -16.96 9.66 -6.26
N ARG A 84 -16.45 10.69 -6.93
CA ARG A 84 -15.22 10.65 -7.75
C ARG A 84 -13.92 10.72 -6.96
N ARG A 85 -13.99 10.98 -5.65
CA ARG A 85 -12.79 11.09 -4.82
C ARG A 85 -11.99 9.80 -4.86
N ARG A 86 -10.71 9.93 -5.19
CA ARG A 86 -9.74 8.83 -5.09
C ARG A 86 -8.45 9.38 -4.53
N LEU A 87 -7.75 8.57 -3.73
CA LEU A 87 -6.40 8.90 -3.30
C LEU A 87 -5.58 7.61 -3.26
N HIS A 88 -4.54 7.58 -4.08
CA HIS A 88 -3.57 6.51 -4.14
C HIS A 88 -2.26 7.00 -3.56
N ALA A 89 -1.69 6.23 -2.64
CA ALA A 89 -0.34 6.43 -2.13
C ALA A 89 0.43 5.12 -2.33
N SER A 90 1.49 5.17 -3.13
CA SER A 90 2.26 3.99 -3.51
C SER A 90 3.75 4.25 -3.37
N VAL A 91 4.50 3.23 -2.97
CA VAL A 91 5.95 3.31 -2.78
C VAL A 91 6.63 2.79 -4.04
N SER A 92 7.53 3.61 -4.60
CA SER A 92 8.38 3.22 -5.72
C SER A 92 9.59 2.40 -5.25
N LEU A 93 10.29 1.74 -6.18
CA LEU A 93 11.49 0.96 -5.88
C LEU A 93 12.62 1.77 -5.20
N GLY A 94 12.65 3.10 -5.40
CA GLY A 94 13.61 4.00 -4.75
C GLY A 94 13.17 4.53 -3.38
N GLY A 95 12.09 4.00 -2.80
CA GLY A 95 11.53 4.48 -1.52
C GLY A 95 10.73 5.77 -1.62
N MET A 96 10.67 6.41 -2.79
CA MET A 96 9.82 7.59 -3.03
C MET A 96 8.35 7.19 -2.98
N VAL A 97 7.53 8.00 -2.31
CA VAL A 97 6.08 7.82 -2.26
C VAL A 97 5.42 8.67 -3.34
N ARG A 98 4.69 8.03 -4.25
CA ARG A 98 3.81 8.71 -5.20
C ARG A 98 2.41 8.82 -4.62
N VAL A 99 1.93 10.05 -4.46
CA VAL A 99 0.55 10.37 -4.08
C VAL A 99 -0.18 10.92 -5.30
N ASP A 100 -1.32 10.33 -5.67
CA ASP A 100 -2.12 10.70 -6.83
C ASP A 100 -3.62 10.56 -6.50
N GLY A 101 -4.42 11.57 -6.82
CA GLY A 101 -5.83 11.52 -6.49
C GLY A 101 -6.62 12.76 -6.91
N ASP A 102 -7.94 12.60 -6.84
CA ASP A 102 -8.91 13.68 -7.02
C ASP A 102 -9.60 13.91 -5.67
N LEU A 103 -9.69 15.18 -5.26
CA LEU A 103 -10.46 15.61 -4.10
C LEU A 103 -11.72 16.34 -4.55
N ASP A 104 -12.77 16.27 -3.74
CA ASP A 104 -13.90 17.16 -3.96
C ASP A 104 -13.53 18.60 -3.60
N PRO A 105 -14.33 19.60 -3.98
CA PRO A 105 -14.00 21.00 -3.73
C PRO A 105 -13.75 21.34 -2.26
N GLU A 106 -14.52 20.78 -1.33
CA GLU A 106 -14.40 21.06 0.12
C GLU A 106 -13.08 20.52 0.70
N SER A 107 -12.75 19.25 0.40
CA SER A 107 -11.50 18.62 0.82
C SER A 107 -10.30 19.23 0.12
N GLY A 108 -10.45 19.60 -1.16
CA GLY A 108 -9.43 20.28 -1.94
C GLY A 108 -9.08 21.64 -1.35
N GLU A 109 -10.08 22.47 -1.02
CA GLU A 109 -9.84 23.79 -0.42
C GLU A 109 -9.21 23.67 0.97
N THR A 110 -9.64 22.68 1.76
CA THR A 110 -9.02 22.38 3.07
C THR A 110 -7.55 22.04 2.93
N LEU A 111 -7.20 21.15 1.99
CA LEU A 111 -5.81 20.77 1.71
C LEU A 111 -4.98 21.97 1.23
N LEU A 112 -5.49 22.72 0.25
CA LEU A 112 -4.81 23.88 -0.31
C LEU A 112 -4.59 24.97 0.73
N THR A 113 -5.56 25.22 1.61
CA THR A 113 -5.47 26.17 2.72
C THR A 113 -4.41 25.74 3.73
N ALA A 114 -4.39 24.47 4.12
CA ALA A 114 -3.40 23.94 5.06
C ALA A 114 -1.97 24.03 4.48
N LEU A 115 -1.79 23.68 3.20
CA LEU A 115 -0.50 23.81 2.52
C LEU A 115 -0.02 25.26 2.49
N ARG A 116 -0.90 26.20 2.13
CA ARG A 116 -0.57 27.64 2.11
C ARG A 116 -0.15 28.14 3.50
N ALA A 117 -0.85 27.74 4.56
CA ALA A 117 -0.53 28.17 5.93
C ALA A 117 0.90 27.76 6.35
N VAL A 118 1.34 26.55 6.02
CA VAL A 118 2.71 26.10 6.30
C VAL A 118 3.71 26.85 5.42
N LEU A 119 3.45 26.95 4.11
CA LEU A 119 4.32 27.65 3.17
C LEU A 119 4.53 29.12 3.54
N ASP A 120 3.48 29.81 3.99
CA ASP A 120 3.54 31.21 4.42
C ASP A 120 4.36 31.36 5.72
N THR A 121 4.33 30.36 6.60
CA THR A 121 5.15 30.32 7.81
C THR A 121 6.63 30.17 7.45
N ASP A 122 6.94 29.26 6.52
CA ASP A 122 8.30 29.08 6.00
C ASP A 122 8.80 30.34 5.31
N ALA A 123 7.98 31.01 4.49
CA ALA A 123 8.36 32.26 3.82
C ALA A 123 8.69 33.39 4.81
N ARG A 124 8.03 33.43 5.97
CA ARG A 124 8.30 34.40 7.04
C ARG A 124 9.63 34.13 7.77
N SER A 125 10.18 32.92 7.68
CA SER A 125 11.47 32.56 8.29
C SER A 125 12.69 33.19 7.60
N ARG A 126 12.50 33.87 6.44
CA ARG A 126 13.51 34.69 5.72
C ARG A 126 14.78 33.94 5.31
N ASP A 127 14.68 32.67 4.90
CA ASP A 127 15.77 32.05 4.16
C ASP A 127 15.80 32.59 2.73
N ARG A 128 16.61 33.63 2.51
CA ARG A 128 16.75 34.28 1.20
C ARG A 128 17.46 33.41 0.16
N ASP A 129 18.11 32.34 0.62
CA ASP A 129 18.86 31.40 -0.21
C ASP A 129 18.10 30.05 -0.34
N ASP A 130 16.79 30.03 -0.11
CA ASP A 130 15.99 28.81 -0.29
C ASP A 130 15.83 28.44 -1.78
N GLU A 131 16.74 27.56 -2.24
CA GLU A 131 16.79 27.04 -3.61
C GLU A 131 15.69 26.01 -3.94
N ARG A 132 14.83 25.63 -2.98
CA ARG A 132 13.79 24.62 -3.21
C ARG A 132 12.74 25.14 -4.20
N THR A 133 12.39 24.31 -5.16
CA THR A 133 11.31 24.56 -6.12
C THR A 133 9.94 24.65 -5.41
N PRO A 134 8.95 25.34 -6.01
CA PRO A 134 7.59 25.38 -5.45
C PRO A 134 6.97 23.99 -5.20
N ALA A 135 7.31 22.99 -6.02
CA ALA A 135 6.85 21.62 -5.85
C ALA A 135 7.49 20.94 -4.63
N GLN A 136 8.80 21.13 -4.42
CA GLN A 136 9.50 20.62 -3.23
C GLN A 136 8.95 21.25 -1.95
N ARG A 137 8.75 22.57 -1.93
CA ARG A 137 8.17 23.26 -0.77
C ARG A 137 6.76 22.75 -0.43
N ARG A 138 5.92 22.47 -1.45
CA ARG A 138 4.60 21.85 -1.24
C ARG A 138 4.70 20.44 -0.67
N ALA A 139 5.68 19.65 -1.12
CA ALA A 139 5.91 18.31 -0.58
C ALA A 139 6.36 18.38 0.90
N ASP A 140 7.27 19.30 1.24
CA ASP A 140 7.71 19.55 2.61
C ASP A 140 6.53 19.99 3.49
N ALA A 141 5.70 20.92 3.00
CA ALA A 141 4.51 21.39 3.70
C ALA A 141 3.49 20.28 3.96
N LEU A 142 3.28 19.38 2.99
CA LEU A 142 2.44 18.20 3.21
C LEU A 142 3.00 17.29 4.31
N GLY A 143 4.33 17.06 4.29
CA GLY A 143 5.02 16.30 5.32
C GLY A 143 4.90 16.92 6.71
N GLU A 144 5.02 18.25 6.79
CA GLU A 144 4.84 19.04 8.02
C GLU A 144 3.44 18.86 8.60
N ILE A 145 2.40 19.01 7.78
CA ILE A 145 0.99 18.84 8.20
C ILE A 145 0.77 17.43 8.76
N CYS A 146 1.26 16.39 8.06
CA CYS A 146 1.14 15.01 8.52
C CYS A 146 1.86 14.79 9.86
N ARG A 147 3.05 15.37 10.03
CA ARG A 147 3.82 15.24 11.27
C ARG A 147 3.14 15.94 12.44
N GLN A 148 2.68 17.18 12.25
CA GLN A 148 1.94 17.92 13.27
C GLN A 148 0.67 17.18 13.70
N TRP A 149 -0.04 16.54 12.76
CA TRP A 149 -1.19 15.69 13.11
C TRP A 149 -0.77 14.45 13.94
N LEU A 150 0.34 13.80 13.57
CA LEU A 150 0.89 12.67 14.32
C LEU A 150 1.41 13.07 15.72
N GLU A 151 1.75 14.32 15.96
CA GLU A 151 2.21 14.80 17.27
C GLU A 151 1.05 15.16 18.22
N ARG A 152 -0.19 15.26 17.72
CA ARG A 152 -1.34 15.68 18.55
C ARG A 152 -1.63 14.73 19.71
N GLY A 153 -2.00 15.31 20.85
CA GLY A 153 -2.29 14.58 22.09
C GLY A 153 -3.62 13.80 22.07
N ASP A 154 -4.55 14.15 21.19
CA ASP A 154 -5.95 13.70 21.14
C ASP A 154 -6.27 12.76 19.97
N ARG A 155 -5.25 12.28 19.26
CA ARG A 155 -5.41 11.44 18.08
C ARG A 155 -5.92 10.02 18.39
N PRO A 156 -6.62 9.36 17.44
CA PRO A 156 -7.22 8.04 17.65
C PRO A 156 -6.19 6.98 18.02
N VAL A 157 -6.60 6.02 18.86
CA VAL A 157 -5.82 4.82 19.16
C VAL A 157 -6.22 3.72 18.19
N VAL A 158 -5.25 3.15 17.48
CA VAL A 158 -5.45 2.04 16.54
C VAL A 158 -4.68 0.82 17.07
N ALA A 159 -5.38 -0.30 17.27
CA ALA A 159 -4.79 -1.53 17.80
C ALA A 159 -4.03 -1.34 19.14
N GLY A 160 -4.51 -0.45 20.01
CA GLY A 160 -3.95 -0.20 21.34
C GLY A 160 -2.76 0.76 21.37
N GLU A 161 -2.32 1.29 20.22
CA GLU A 161 -1.27 2.30 20.15
C GLU A 161 -1.70 3.54 19.35
N ARG A 162 -1.05 4.67 19.62
CA ARG A 162 -1.20 5.86 18.79
C ARG A 162 -0.45 5.63 17.46
N PRO A 163 -0.96 6.09 16.31
CA PRO A 163 -0.30 5.91 15.01
C PRO A 163 1.16 6.37 15.07
N HIS A 164 2.13 5.58 14.65
CA HIS A 164 3.53 5.96 14.74
C HIS A 164 4.28 5.53 13.50
N VAL A 165 5.38 6.22 13.23
CA VAL A 165 6.34 5.81 12.22
C VAL A 165 7.29 4.83 12.88
N THR A 166 7.25 3.57 12.44
CA THR A 166 8.20 2.55 12.90
C THR A 166 9.45 2.57 12.04
N VAL A 167 10.60 2.68 12.68
CA VAL A 167 11.92 2.53 12.05
C VAL A 167 12.58 1.32 12.66
N THR A 168 12.94 0.34 11.83
CA THR A 168 13.72 -0.82 12.26
C THR A 168 15.18 -0.55 11.95
N VAL A 169 16.02 -0.50 12.99
CA VAL A 169 17.45 -0.18 12.87
C VAL A 169 18.27 -1.30 13.52
N SER A 170 19.27 -1.80 12.79
CA SER A 170 20.25 -2.72 13.37
C SER A 170 21.13 -2.02 14.42
N ALA A 171 21.59 -2.76 15.43
CA ALA A 171 22.44 -2.19 16.48
C ALA A 171 23.72 -1.54 15.92
N ASP A 172 24.28 -2.11 14.85
CA ASP A 172 25.50 -1.59 14.22
C ASP A 172 25.22 -0.30 13.43
N ALA A 173 24.12 -0.22 12.69
CA ALA A 173 23.70 1.02 12.02
C ALA A 173 23.48 2.18 13.02
N LEU A 174 22.90 1.88 14.19
CA LEU A 174 22.68 2.89 15.23
C LEU A 174 24.00 3.41 15.82
N ARG A 175 25.01 2.53 15.95
CA ARG A 175 26.37 2.87 16.42
C ARG A 175 27.23 3.56 15.36
N GLY A 176 26.72 3.75 14.14
CA GLY A 176 27.46 4.36 13.03
C GLY A 176 28.36 3.40 12.26
N ALA A 177 28.25 2.09 12.52
CA ALA A 177 28.87 1.05 11.71
C ALA A 177 27.95 0.66 10.52
N VAL A 178 28.45 -0.18 9.62
CA VAL A 178 27.64 -0.72 8.52
C VAL A 178 26.53 -1.60 9.09
N GLY A 179 25.29 -1.28 8.75
CA GLY A 179 24.12 -2.05 9.19
C GLY A 179 22.87 -1.65 8.41
N THR A 180 21.74 -2.28 8.72
CA THR A 180 20.46 -2.00 8.08
C THR A 180 19.65 -0.95 8.85
N SER A 181 18.89 -0.15 8.11
CA SER A 181 17.86 0.76 8.62
C SER A 181 16.72 0.78 7.62
N GLU A 182 15.49 0.53 8.05
CA GLU A 182 14.32 0.45 7.16
C GLU A 182 13.07 1.07 7.82
N LEU A 183 12.26 1.74 7.01
CA LEU A 183 10.90 2.17 7.34
C LEU A 183 9.91 1.08 6.93
N ASP A 184 8.88 0.90 7.74
CA ASP A 184 7.83 -0.11 7.54
C ASP A 184 7.13 -0.07 6.18
N HIS A 185 7.10 1.10 5.52
CA HIS A 185 6.39 1.29 4.25
C HIS A 185 7.32 1.63 3.10
N THR A 186 8.31 2.50 3.33
CA THR A 186 9.18 3.00 2.26
C THR A 186 10.48 2.23 2.12
N GLY A 187 10.73 1.24 2.98
CA GLY A 187 11.87 0.34 2.86
C GLY A 187 13.19 0.95 3.37
N PRO A 188 14.34 0.55 2.80
CA PRO A 188 15.65 0.94 3.30
C PRO A 188 15.86 2.44 3.35
N MET A 189 16.57 2.90 4.38
CA MET A 189 16.98 4.30 4.54
C MET A 189 18.43 4.41 5.00
N GLY A 190 19.01 5.59 4.78
CA GLY A 190 20.36 5.88 5.25
C GLY A 190 20.45 5.91 6.78
N SER A 191 21.55 5.41 7.33
CA SER A 191 21.81 5.35 8.78
C SER A 191 21.76 6.73 9.46
N GLN A 192 22.12 7.81 8.75
CA GLN A 192 22.01 9.18 9.27
C GLN A 192 20.56 9.62 9.51
N VAL A 193 19.64 9.28 8.58
CA VAL A 193 18.20 9.58 8.74
C VAL A 193 17.62 8.74 9.88
N ALA A 194 17.98 7.47 9.95
CA ALA A 194 17.57 6.57 11.02
C ALA A 194 18.03 7.07 12.41
N ARG A 195 19.28 7.54 12.53
CA ARG A 195 19.81 8.14 13.76
C ARG A 195 19.08 9.42 14.14
N ARG A 196 18.77 10.29 13.17
CA ARG A 196 17.98 11.51 13.41
C ARG A 196 16.58 11.17 13.93
N LEU A 197 15.90 10.20 13.31
CA LEU A 197 14.59 9.73 13.77
C LEU A 197 14.66 9.09 15.16
N ALA A 198 15.76 8.43 15.51
CA ALA A 198 15.96 7.83 16.83
C ALA A 198 16.12 8.86 17.97
N CYS A 199 16.53 10.10 17.69
CA CYS A 199 16.73 11.13 18.72
C CYS A 199 15.43 11.49 19.48
N ASP A 200 14.30 11.51 18.77
CA ASP A 200 12.99 11.88 19.31
C ASP A 200 12.02 10.68 19.37
N ALA A 201 12.53 9.46 19.17
CA ALA A 201 11.72 8.25 19.17
C ALA A 201 11.55 7.66 20.56
N SER A 202 10.38 7.07 20.82
CA SER A 202 10.25 6.03 21.85
C SER A 202 10.98 4.78 21.35
N VAL A 203 12.18 4.51 21.88
CA VAL A 203 13.01 3.39 21.44
C VAL A 203 12.54 2.09 22.10
N MET A 204 12.06 1.14 21.28
CA MET A 204 11.87 -0.24 21.70
C MET A 204 13.00 -1.11 21.16
N ARG A 205 13.78 -1.72 22.06
CA ARG A 205 14.83 -2.66 21.68
C ARG A 205 14.22 -4.04 21.46
N VAL A 206 14.24 -4.54 20.22
CA VAL A 206 13.86 -5.93 19.90
C VAL A 206 15.14 -6.75 19.78
N VAL A 207 15.38 -7.63 20.76
CA VAL A 207 16.54 -8.54 20.77
C VAL A 207 16.09 -9.90 20.26
N MET A 208 16.52 -10.27 19.05
CA MET A 208 16.13 -11.53 18.42
C MET A 208 17.00 -12.72 18.91
N ASN A 209 18.28 -12.50 19.26
CA ASN A 209 19.28 -13.55 19.54
C ASN A 209 20.13 -13.31 20.82
N GLY A 210 19.62 -12.59 21.82
CA GLY A 210 20.31 -12.32 23.09
C GLY A 210 19.44 -12.70 24.29
N ARG A 211 20.00 -12.72 25.50
CA ARG A 211 19.19 -12.86 26.73
C ARG A 211 18.23 -11.66 26.81
N SER A 212 16.98 -11.88 26.41
CA SER A 212 15.93 -10.86 26.30
C SER A 212 15.31 -10.56 27.67
N GLU A 213 14.85 -9.32 27.87
CA GLU A 213 13.74 -9.08 28.80
C GLU A 213 12.53 -9.89 28.31
N PRO A 214 11.71 -10.48 29.22
CA PRO A 214 10.69 -11.43 28.82
C PRO A 214 9.59 -10.73 28.00
N LEU A 215 9.55 -10.98 26.69
CA LEU A 215 8.35 -10.81 25.86
C LEU A 215 7.39 -11.99 26.08
N ASP A 216 7.22 -12.39 27.34
CA ASP A 216 6.37 -13.48 27.78
C ASP A 216 5.31 -12.90 28.71
N VAL A 217 4.20 -12.46 28.12
CA VAL A 217 2.98 -12.31 28.90
C VAL A 217 2.38 -13.70 29.02
N GLY A 218 2.73 -14.42 30.08
CA GLY A 218 2.16 -15.73 30.45
C GLY A 218 0.64 -15.71 30.73
N ARG A 219 -0.11 -14.79 30.15
CA ARG A 219 -1.57 -14.65 30.23
C ARG A 219 -2.19 -15.04 28.89
N ARG A 220 -3.07 -16.04 28.93
CA ARG A 220 -3.92 -16.45 27.80
C ARG A 220 -4.91 -15.33 27.51
N THR A 221 -4.60 -14.47 26.53
CA THR A 221 -5.47 -13.37 26.12
C THR A 221 -5.56 -13.32 24.59
N PRO A 222 -6.75 -13.08 24.02
CA PRO A 222 -6.90 -12.89 22.58
C PRO A 222 -6.19 -11.62 22.09
N VAL A 223 -5.93 -10.65 22.98
CA VAL A 223 -5.28 -9.39 22.63
C VAL A 223 -3.77 -9.54 22.67
N VAL A 224 -3.13 -9.53 21.50
CA VAL A 224 -1.66 -9.50 21.38
C VAL A 224 -1.14 -8.13 21.84
N PRO A 225 -0.31 -8.04 22.90
CA PRO A 225 0.23 -6.77 23.35
C PRO A 225 1.08 -6.11 22.26
N PRO A 226 1.15 -4.77 22.21
CA PRO A 226 1.87 -4.09 21.14
C PRO A 226 3.36 -4.43 21.04
N ALA A 227 4.03 -4.64 22.18
CA ALA A 227 5.42 -5.07 22.23
C ALA A 227 5.65 -6.42 21.52
N ILE A 228 4.77 -7.39 21.76
CA ILE A 228 4.82 -8.70 21.09
C ILE A 228 4.43 -8.56 19.62
N ARG A 229 3.40 -7.76 19.30
CA ARG A 229 3.02 -7.50 17.90
C ARG A 229 4.18 -6.92 17.10
N ARG A 230 4.92 -5.94 17.66
CA ARG A 230 6.12 -5.36 17.02
C ARG A 230 7.20 -6.41 16.79
N ALA A 231 7.45 -7.28 17.78
CA ALA A 231 8.43 -8.36 17.62
C ALA A 231 8.03 -9.35 16.52
N VAL A 232 6.74 -9.71 16.42
CA VAL A 232 6.22 -10.56 15.34
C VAL A 232 6.37 -9.86 13.99
N ILE A 233 6.08 -8.55 13.89
CA ILE A 233 6.25 -7.76 12.65
C ILE A 233 7.72 -7.76 12.20
N VAL A 234 8.67 -7.51 13.11
CA VAL A 234 10.11 -7.50 12.78
C VAL A 234 10.57 -8.88 12.30
N ARG A 235 10.10 -9.96 12.93
CA ARG A 235 10.43 -11.34 12.53
C ARG A 235 9.83 -11.71 11.18
N ASP A 236 8.55 -11.42 10.98
CA ASP A 236 7.78 -11.97 9.88
C ASP A 236 7.79 -11.09 8.62
N ARG A 237 7.92 -9.77 8.78
CA ARG A 237 7.93 -8.69 7.77
C ARG A 237 6.65 -8.55 6.94
N HIS A 238 6.04 -9.65 6.51
CA HIS A 238 4.82 -9.71 5.71
C HIS A 238 4.03 -10.98 6.09
N CYS A 239 2.91 -11.22 5.42
CA CYS A 239 2.16 -12.47 5.60
C CYS A 239 3.08 -13.68 5.38
N ARG A 240 3.15 -14.60 6.35
CA ARG A 240 4.03 -15.78 6.30
C ARG A 240 3.47 -16.96 5.54
N PHE A 241 2.23 -16.87 5.10
CA PHE A 241 1.63 -17.88 4.25
C PHE A 241 2.45 -18.01 2.93
N PRO A 242 2.83 -19.23 2.49
CA PRO A 242 3.72 -19.43 1.36
C PRO A 242 3.32 -18.65 0.11
N GLY A 243 4.27 -17.86 -0.42
CA GLY A 243 4.10 -17.05 -1.63
C GLY A 243 3.20 -15.81 -1.47
N CYS A 244 2.87 -15.40 -0.24
CA CYS A 244 2.17 -14.14 0.03
C CYS A 244 3.16 -13.03 0.40
N ASP A 245 2.99 -11.86 -0.22
CA ASP A 245 3.78 -10.65 -0.02
C ASP A 245 2.96 -9.50 0.60
N ARG A 246 1.73 -9.78 1.05
CA ARG A 246 0.87 -8.76 1.67
C ARG A 246 1.56 -8.15 2.88
N PRO A 247 1.63 -6.82 2.96
CA PRO A 247 2.39 -6.13 4.01
C PRO A 247 1.80 -6.38 5.39
N GLN A 248 2.62 -6.19 6.42
CA GLN A 248 2.25 -6.36 7.83
C GLN A 248 1.03 -5.54 8.26
N THR A 249 0.77 -4.40 7.62
CA THR A 249 -0.42 -3.56 7.88
C THR A 249 -1.73 -4.23 7.53
N TRP A 250 -1.69 -5.22 6.64
CA TRP A 250 -2.85 -6.01 6.21
C TRP A 250 -2.91 -7.35 6.94
N CYS A 251 -2.05 -7.55 7.94
CA CYS A 251 -1.89 -8.80 8.66
C CYS A 251 -2.28 -8.68 10.14
N ASP A 252 -2.90 -9.74 10.62
CA ASP A 252 -3.18 -10.00 12.01
C ASP A 252 -2.10 -10.93 12.59
N ALA A 253 -1.81 -10.80 13.87
CA ALA A 253 -0.95 -11.73 14.58
C ALA A 253 -1.82 -12.92 15.01
N HIS A 254 -1.63 -14.05 14.35
CA HIS A 254 -2.40 -15.27 14.54
C HIS A 254 -1.68 -16.22 15.50
N HIS A 255 -2.43 -16.77 16.46
CA HIS A 255 -1.93 -17.80 17.37
C HIS A 255 -1.88 -19.17 16.67
N VAL A 256 -0.70 -19.78 16.60
CA VAL A 256 -0.50 -21.11 15.98
C VAL A 256 -1.22 -22.19 16.78
N VAL A 257 -0.97 -22.24 18.09
CA VAL A 257 -1.87 -22.90 19.03
C VAL A 257 -2.83 -21.82 19.52
N HIS A 258 -4.11 -21.96 19.18
CA HIS A 258 -5.10 -20.94 19.49
C HIS A 258 -5.20 -20.69 21.01
N TRP A 259 -5.45 -19.43 21.40
CA TRP A 259 -5.45 -19.03 22.81
C TRP A 259 -6.55 -19.74 23.63
N ALA A 260 -7.69 -20.06 22.99
CA ALA A 260 -8.78 -20.80 23.63
C ALA A 260 -8.40 -22.26 23.91
N ASP A 261 -7.48 -22.81 23.11
CA ASP A 261 -6.93 -24.17 23.26
C ASP A 261 -5.69 -24.18 24.18
N GLY A 262 -5.46 -23.08 24.89
CA GLY A 262 -4.38 -22.95 25.89
C GLY A 262 -3.08 -22.38 25.34
N GLY A 263 -3.03 -21.97 24.07
CA GLY A 263 -1.85 -21.37 23.47
C GLY A 263 -1.41 -20.06 24.14
N PRO A 264 -0.10 -19.87 24.40
CA PRO A 264 0.40 -18.64 25.01
C PRO A 264 0.37 -17.47 24.04
N THR A 265 0.19 -16.26 24.54
CA THR A 265 0.38 -15.03 23.75
C THR A 265 1.85 -14.63 23.81
N SER A 266 2.68 -15.33 23.05
CA SER A 266 4.14 -15.14 23.01
C SER A 266 4.67 -15.16 21.58
N LEU A 267 5.84 -14.57 21.36
CA LEU A 267 6.47 -14.51 20.03
C LEU A 267 6.59 -15.90 19.35
N PRO A 268 6.97 -16.99 20.04
CA PRO A 268 7.06 -18.32 19.44
C PRO A 268 5.72 -18.99 19.11
N ASN A 269 4.58 -18.42 19.51
CA ASN A 269 3.25 -18.96 19.21
C ASN A 269 2.44 -18.05 18.29
N LEU A 270 3.03 -16.96 17.79
CA LEU A 270 2.35 -16.00 16.92
C LEU A 270 2.95 -16.00 15.53
N VAL A 271 2.16 -15.70 14.51
CA VAL A 271 2.61 -15.51 13.12
C VAL A 271 1.76 -14.46 12.39
N LEU A 272 2.33 -13.68 11.48
CA LEU A 272 1.56 -12.74 10.66
C LEU A 272 0.81 -13.45 9.52
N LEU A 273 -0.52 -13.29 9.50
CA LEU A 273 -1.39 -13.72 8.41
C LEU A 273 -2.30 -12.58 7.95
N CYS A 274 -2.42 -12.40 6.63
CA CYS A 274 -3.42 -11.47 6.08
C CYS A 274 -4.83 -12.02 6.28
N ARG A 275 -5.87 -11.18 6.30
CA ARG A 275 -7.26 -11.61 6.54
C ARG A 275 -7.70 -12.83 5.74
N ARG A 276 -7.30 -12.93 4.46
CA ARG A 276 -7.60 -14.10 3.60
C ARG A 276 -6.97 -15.38 4.14
N HIS A 277 -5.65 -15.38 4.32
CA HIS A 277 -4.93 -16.56 4.80
C HIS A 277 -5.23 -16.88 6.26
N HIS A 278 -5.59 -15.86 7.05
CA HIS A 278 -6.09 -16.02 8.41
C HIS A 278 -7.43 -16.78 8.42
N GLY A 279 -8.35 -16.46 7.48
CA GLY A 279 -9.57 -17.25 7.29
C GLY A 279 -9.28 -18.70 6.89
N MET A 280 -8.37 -18.91 5.95
CA MET A 280 -8.01 -20.25 5.44
C MET A 280 -7.45 -21.21 6.50
N VAL A 281 -6.76 -20.70 7.52
CA VAL A 281 -6.28 -21.52 8.65
C VAL A 281 -7.35 -21.75 9.73
N HIS A 282 -8.43 -20.95 9.73
CA HIS A 282 -9.57 -21.13 10.63
C HIS A 282 -10.70 -21.97 10.01
N GLU A 283 -10.70 -22.18 8.70
CA GLU A 283 -11.70 -23.00 8.02
C GLU A 283 -11.65 -24.46 8.52
N PRO A 284 -12.79 -25.06 8.92
CA PRO A 284 -12.84 -26.47 9.30
C PRO A 284 -12.37 -27.38 8.16
N GLY A 285 -11.34 -28.18 8.41
CA GLY A 285 -10.70 -29.00 7.37
C GLY A 285 -9.85 -28.19 6.38
N GLY A 286 -9.49 -26.95 6.74
CA GLY A 286 -8.63 -26.06 5.98
C GLY A 286 -7.13 -26.35 6.17
N PHE A 287 -6.32 -25.30 6.10
CA PHE A 287 -4.86 -25.44 6.17
C PHE A 287 -4.38 -25.60 7.62
N GLY A 288 -3.53 -26.60 7.86
CA GLY A 288 -2.81 -26.75 9.12
C GLY A 288 -1.63 -25.78 9.20
N LEU A 289 -1.30 -25.34 10.40
CA LEU A 289 -0.19 -24.43 10.68
C LEU A 289 0.57 -24.90 11.91
N GLU A 290 1.88 -25.08 11.76
CA GLU A 290 2.81 -25.47 12.82
C GLU A 290 4.04 -24.55 12.77
N LEU A 291 4.70 -24.31 13.91
CA LEU A 291 6.01 -23.65 13.95
C LEU A 291 7.10 -24.70 14.19
N LEU A 292 7.99 -24.86 13.21
CA LEU A 292 9.16 -25.75 13.26
C LEU A 292 10.41 -24.87 13.20
N ASP A 293 11.25 -24.89 14.24
CA ASP A 293 12.47 -24.06 14.36
C ASP A 293 12.22 -22.57 14.06
N ASP A 294 11.20 -21.97 14.70
CA ASP A 294 10.73 -20.59 14.48
C ASP A 294 10.27 -20.27 13.05
N ARG A 295 10.04 -21.29 12.21
CA ARG A 295 9.52 -21.15 10.85
C ARG A 295 8.11 -21.74 10.73
N PRO A 296 7.13 -20.96 10.24
CA PRO A 296 5.78 -21.47 10.06
C PRO A 296 5.75 -22.43 8.87
N VAL A 297 5.25 -23.63 9.12
CA VAL A 297 5.02 -24.69 8.14
C VAL A 297 3.52 -24.85 7.97
N PHE A 298 3.07 -24.69 6.73
CA PHE A 298 1.66 -24.81 6.38
C PHE A 298 1.43 -26.16 5.73
N ARG A 299 0.36 -26.84 6.13
CA ARG A 299 -0.06 -28.13 5.57
C ARG A 299 -1.41 -27.98 4.90
N ARG A 300 -1.57 -28.64 3.76
CA ARG A 300 -2.87 -28.78 3.09
C ARG A 300 -3.79 -29.70 3.93
N PRO A 301 -5.10 -29.72 3.65
CA PRO A 301 -6.03 -30.64 4.29
C PRO A 301 -5.64 -32.13 4.18
N ASP A 302 -4.91 -32.50 3.13
CA ASP A 302 -4.39 -33.85 2.90
C ASP A 302 -3.08 -34.16 3.69
N GLY A 303 -2.60 -33.21 4.51
CA GLY A 303 -1.39 -33.33 5.32
C GLY A 303 -0.08 -32.99 4.58
N SER A 304 -0.12 -32.78 3.26
CA SER A 304 1.06 -32.41 2.48
C SER A 304 1.56 -31.02 2.84
N VAL A 305 2.89 -30.84 2.91
CA VAL A 305 3.51 -29.54 3.18
C VAL A 305 3.31 -28.63 1.98
N LEU A 306 2.96 -27.37 2.27
CA LEU A 306 2.85 -26.31 1.28
C LEU A 306 4.20 -25.61 1.14
N GLU A 307 5.00 -26.06 0.18
CA GLU A 307 6.35 -25.53 -0.08
C GLU A 307 6.38 -24.32 -1.04
N GLY A 308 5.28 -24.06 -1.75
CA GLY A 308 5.15 -22.98 -2.74
C GLY A 308 3.89 -22.14 -2.56
N ARG A 309 3.68 -21.14 -3.43
CA ARG A 309 2.48 -20.28 -3.39
C ARG A 309 1.20 -21.15 -3.43
N ALA A 310 0.30 -21.02 -2.44
CA ALA A 310 -0.98 -21.71 -2.56
C ALA A 310 -1.73 -21.23 -3.79
N PRO A 311 -2.49 -22.12 -4.46
CA PRO A 311 -3.36 -21.73 -5.56
C PRO A 311 -4.39 -20.68 -5.12
N PRO A 312 -4.88 -19.85 -6.08
CA PRO A 312 -5.73 -18.70 -5.82
C PRO A 312 -7.06 -19.03 -5.16
#